data_AF-A0A6L9VZL9-F1
#
_entry.id   AF-A0A6L9VZL9-F1
#
_cell.length_a   1.000
_cell.length_b   1.000
_cell.length_c   1.000
_cell.angle_alpha   90.00
_cell.angle_beta   90.00
_cell.angle_gamma   90.00
#
_symmetry.space_group_name_H-M   'P 1'
#
loop_
_entity.id
_entity.type
_entity.pdbx_description
1 polymer ?
#
loop_
_entity_poly.entity_id
_entity_poly.type
_entity_poly.pdbx_seq_one_letter_code
_entity_poly.pdbx_strand_id
1 'polypeptide(L)'
;MSDNLESWSVGTPQRLFGVPTLLTSTDASAIVAGLSTLRDAQSSTLPPTARRVPADLSPLAAELARQRYWFDPVAKGERVREALAALPRVQVRIPHSSNETVIVVPDPPGQRVEEPGARMLLTPEGTVVLHCVERAVQAARQAEALPGEPIQLDPGDTQAALLTLADAYRSWTRQRVNQVIALLTTEPSTLRPAAAGLLLVLLLNRNTSRDRALPRPKDRRRLETISGAIAGPALAYARTLTGSERATATGVDLYRGWALGELTRRLGGGLHTGLDEGIYLDPAAENDALARLADDVSRRPAAARARVEAAIDAALEAYTAARPVLAGLALAYDRPSNTQRIRDALLDAARGRKPEKEE
;
A
#
# COMPACT_ATOMS: atom_id res chain seq x y z
N MET A 1 24.73 13.37 -51.67
CA MET A 1 24.63 12.52 -50.47
C MET A 1 23.20 12.59 -49.98
N SER A 2 22.33 12.00 -50.77
CA SER A 2 20.91 11.79 -50.51
C SER A 2 20.71 10.28 -50.50
N ASP A 3 19.70 9.82 -49.76
CA ASP A 3 19.23 8.43 -49.67
C ASP A 3 19.87 7.58 -48.56
N ASN A 4 19.21 7.58 -47.41
CA ASN A 4 18.50 6.41 -46.89
C ASN A 4 17.98 6.69 -45.48
N LEU A 5 16.91 7.49 -45.40
CA LEU A 5 15.97 7.38 -44.28
C LEU A 5 14.95 6.33 -44.71
N GLU A 6 15.30 5.06 -44.52
CA GLU A 6 14.33 3.97 -44.57
C GLU A 6 13.22 4.32 -43.58
N SER A 7 12.06 4.63 -44.13
CA SER A 7 10.81 4.76 -43.39
C SER A 7 10.57 3.46 -42.63
N TRP A 8 10.64 3.52 -41.30
CA TRP A 8 10.09 2.49 -40.44
C TRP A 8 8.57 2.50 -40.62
N SER A 9 8.09 1.89 -41.70
CA SER A 9 6.69 1.53 -41.83
C SER A 9 6.45 0.41 -40.82
N VAL A 10 6.07 0.81 -39.60
CA VAL A 10 5.56 -0.13 -38.59
C VAL A 10 4.30 -0.71 -39.21
N GLY A 11 4.41 -1.90 -39.80
CA GLY A 11 3.28 -2.60 -40.38
C GLY A 11 2.18 -2.70 -39.33
N THR A 12 0.95 -2.35 -39.70
CA THR A 12 -0.21 -2.45 -38.80
C THR A 12 -0.24 -3.85 -38.20
N PRO A 13 -0.25 -4.01 -36.87
CA PRO A 13 -0.22 -5.32 -36.25
C PRO A 13 -1.40 -6.14 -36.78
N GLN A 14 -1.11 -7.35 -37.29
CA GLN A 14 -2.15 -8.25 -37.82
C GLN A 14 -3.07 -8.79 -36.71
N ARG A 15 -2.66 -8.64 -35.45
CA ARG A 15 -3.41 -9.05 -34.26
C ARG A 15 -3.27 -8.02 -33.14
N LEU A 16 -4.34 -7.81 -32.39
CA LEU A 16 -4.39 -7.05 -31.15
C LEU A 16 -4.54 -8.03 -29.98
N PHE A 17 -3.45 -8.27 -29.25
CA PHE A 17 -3.41 -9.19 -28.09
C PHE A 17 -3.97 -10.60 -28.36
N GLY A 18 -3.64 -11.15 -29.53
CA GLY A 18 -4.11 -12.45 -29.99
C GLY A 18 -5.40 -12.42 -30.83
N VAL A 19 -6.16 -11.32 -30.80
CA VAL A 19 -7.38 -11.15 -31.61
C VAL A 19 -7.01 -10.64 -33.01
N PRO A 20 -7.44 -11.31 -34.10
CA PRO A 20 -7.23 -10.81 -35.47
C PRO A 20 -7.79 -9.40 -35.67
N THR A 21 -7.10 -8.55 -36.43
CA THR A 21 -7.63 -7.22 -36.78
C THR A 21 -8.72 -7.26 -37.86
N LEU A 22 -8.83 -8.36 -38.60
CA LEU A 22 -9.94 -8.67 -39.49
C LEU A 22 -10.79 -9.79 -38.85
N LEU A 23 -12.04 -9.48 -38.53
CA LEU A 23 -12.98 -10.37 -37.85
C LEU A 23 -14.24 -10.56 -38.70
N THR A 24 -15.01 -11.61 -38.47
CA THR A 24 -16.41 -11.62 -38.93
C THR A 24 -17.27 -10.79 -37.97
N SER A 25 -18.39 -10.23 -38.45
CA SER A 25 -19.32 -9.48 -37.60
C SER A 25 -19.94 -10.34 -36.49
N THR A 26 -20.05 -11.65 -36.74
CA THR A 26 -20.46 -12.65 -35.74
C THR A 26 -19.41 -12.84 -34.65
N ASP A 27 -18.14 -13.02 -35.01
CA ASP A 27 -17.04 -13.18 -34.05
C ASP A 27 -16.84 -11.90 -33.23
N ALA A 28 -16.85 -10.74 -33.88
CA ALA A 28 -16.73 -9.44 -33.23
C ALA A 28 -17.83 -9.24 -32.19
N SER A 29 -19.08 -9.57 -32.53
CA SER A 29 -20.21 -9.49 -31.60
C SER A 29 -20.08 -10.46 -30.43
N ALA A 30 -19.61 -11.69 -30.68
CA ALA A 30 -19.37 -12.69 -29.63
C ALA A 30 -18.23 -12.27 -28.68
N ILE A 31 -17.16 -11.67 -29.20
CA ILE A 31 -16.07 -11.11 -28.39
C ILE A 31 -16.61 -9.99 -27.49
N VAL A 32 -17.35 -9.02 -28.05
CA VAL A 32 -17.94 -7.91 -27.28
C VAL A 32 -18.85 -8.43 -26.18
N ALA A 33 -19.75 -9.37 -26.49
CA ALA A 33 -20.66 -9.94 -25.50
C ALA A 33 -19.91 -10.65 -24.36
N GLY A 34 -18.92 -11.49 -24.71
CA GLY A 34 -18.15 -12.25 -23.73
C GLY A 34 -17.28 -11.36 -22.83
N LEU A 35 -16.50 -10.44 -23.41
CA LEU A 35 -15.63 -9.54 -22.64
C LEU A 35 -16.45 -8.50 -21.84
N SER A 36 -17.59 -8.03 -22.34
CA SER A 36 -18.49 -7.15 -21.57
C SER A 36 -19.05 -7.88 -20.35
N THR A 37 -19.45 -9.15 -20.50
CA THR A 37 -19.90 -9.98 -19.38
C THR A 37 -18.81 -10.09 -18.31
N LEU A 38 -17.55 -10.28 -18.72
CA LEU A 38 -16.41 -10.29 -17.78
C LEU A 38 -16.21 -8.94 -17.09
N ARG A 39 -16.23 -7.83 -17.85
CA ARG A 39 -16.09 -6.46 -17.33
C ARG A 39 -17.15 -6.16 -16.27
N ASP A 40 -18.40 -6.53 -16.55
CA ASP A 40 -19.53 -6.25 -15.67
C ASP A 40 -19.45 -7.11 -14.40
N ALA A 41 -19.11 -8.40 -14.54
CA ALA A 41 -18.88 -9.31 -13.43
C ALA A 41 -17.75 -8.82 -12.52
N GLN A 42 -16.61 -8.41 -13.07
CA GLN A 42 -15.51 -7.81 -12.31
C GLN A 42 -15.93 -6.52 -11.60
N SER A 43 -16.59 -5.60 -12.32
CA SER A 43 -17.01 -4.30 -11.79
C SER A 43 -17.95 -4.45 -10.59
N SER A 44 -18.80 -5.49 -10.60
CA SER A 44 -19.71 -5.79 -9.50
C SER A 44 -18.98 -6.10 -8.17
N THR A 45 -17.74 -6.61 -8.24
CA THR A 45 -16.93 -6.95 -7.06
C THR A 45 -16.10 -5.80 -6.52
N LEU A 46 -15.96 -4.70 -7.28
CA LEU A 46 -15.16 -3.57 -6.85
C LEU A 46 -15.79 -2.89 -5.62
N PRO A 47 -15.00 -2.56 -4.58
CA PRO A 47 -15.50 -1.74 -3.49
C PRO A 47 -15.82 -0.31 -3.98
N PRO A 48 -16.71 0.44 -3.30
CA PRO A 48 -17.11 1.79 -3.73
C PRO A 48 -15.94 2.75 -3.95
N THR A 49 -14.85 2.60 -3.20
CA THR A 49 -13.63 3.40 -3.34
C THR A 49 -12.87 3.12 -4.63
N ALA A 50 -12.86 1.87 -5.10
CA ALA A 50 -12.19 1.47 -6.34
C ALA A 50 -13.04 1.74 -7.59
N ARG A 51 -14.36 1.96 -7.43
CA ARG A 51 -15.25 2.37 -8.53
C ARG A 51 -15.11 3.85 -8.89
N ARG A 52 -14.60 4.67 -7.96
CA ARG A 52 -14.42 6.11 -8.17
C ARG A 52 -13.18 6.35 -9.04
N VAL A 53 -13.41 6.94 -10.21
CA VAL A 53 -12.38 7.38 -11.14
C VAL A 53 -12.58 8.88 -11.43
N PRO A 54 -11.51 9.63 -11.74
CA PRO A 54 -11.63 11.03 -12.13
C PRO A 54 -12.59 11.21 -13.31
N ALA A 55 -13.42 12.26 -13.27
CA ALA A 55 -14.50 12.49 -14.25
C ALA A 55 -13.99 12.97 -15.62
N ASP A 56 -12.74 13.42 -15.69
CA ASP A 56 -12.07 13.95 -16.88
C ASP A 56 -11.41 12.86 -17.75
N LEU A 57 -11.40 11.60 -17.31
CA LEU A 57 -10.83 10.50 -18.06
C LEU A 57 -11.73 10.07 -19.23
N SER A 58 -11.10 9.69 -20.35
CA SER A 58 -11.80 9.00 -21.44
C SER A 58 -12.39 7.67 -20.93
N PRO A 59 -13.45 7.13 -21.57
CA PRO A 59 -14.08 5.88 -21.13
C PRO A 59 -13.09 4.72 -20.99
N LEU A 60 -12.15 4.56 -21.94
CA LEU A 60 -11.11 3.54 -21.87
C LEU A 60 -10.14 3.79 -20.71
N ALA A 61 -9.68 5.04 -20.53
CA ALA A 61 -8.78 5.39 -19.43
C ALA A 61 -9.43 5.19 -18.05
N ALA A 62 -10.72 5.50 -17.92
CA ALA A 62 -11.52 5.25 -16.73
C ALA A 62 -11.63 3.75 -16.41
N GLU A 63 -11.85 2.91 -17.42
CA GLU A 63 -11.91 1.45 -17.24
C GLU A 63 -10.55 0.88 -16.83
N LEU A 64 -9.47 1.30 -17.50
CA LEU A 64 -8.11 0.91 -17.12
C LEU A 64 -7.79 1.36 -15.69
N ALA A 65 -8.21 2.56 -15.28
CA ALA A 65 -8.03 3.04 -13.91
C ALA A 65 -8.73 2.14 -12.87
N ARG A 66 -9.87 1.53 -13.20
CA ARG A 66 -10.53 0.51 -12.34
C ARG A 66 -9.75 -0.80 -12.30
N GLN A 67 -9.21 -1.25 -13.43
CA GLN A 67 -8.42 -2.48 -13.55
C GLN A 67 -7.17 -2.48 -12.66
N ARG A 68 -6.68 -1.29 -12.30
CA ARG A 68 -5.62 -1.12 -11.29
C ARG A 68 -5.90 -1.88 -9.99
N TYR A 69 -7.17 -2.08 -9.62
CA TYR A 69 -7.51 -2.87 -8.44
C TYR A 69 -6.93 -4.29 -8.49
N TRP A 70 -6.75 -4.93 -9.63
CA TRP A 70 -6.09 -6.25 -9.71
C TRP A 70 -4.64 -6.17 -10.18
N PHE A 71 -4.31 -5.19 -11.03
CA PHE A 71 -3.03 -5.13 -11.75
C PHE A 71 -2.01 -4.11 -11.19
N ASP A 72 -2.31 -3.42 -10.09
CA ASP A 72 -1.36 -2.48 -9.48
C ASP A 72 -0.08 -3.19 -8.98
N PRO A 73 1.12 -2.85 -9.47
CA PRO A 73 2.38 -3.49 -9.07
C PRO A 73 2.78 -3.25 -7.61
N VAL A 74 2.13 -2.31 -6.91
CA VAL A 74 2.34 -2.09 -5.45
C VAL A 74 1.24 -2.68 -4.58
N ALA A 75 0.30 -3.42 -5.18
CA ALA A 75 -0.73 -4.13 -4.43
C ALA A 75 -0.15 -5.15 -3.45
N LYS A 76 -0.72 -5.20 -2.23
CA LYS A 76 -0.44 -6.30 -1.29
C LYS A 76 -0.99 -7.61 -1.87
N GLY A 77 -0.18 -8.68 -1.84
CA GLY A 77 -0.59 -9.99 -2.37
C GLY A 77 -1.82 -10.58 -1.67
N GLU A 78 -2.02 -10.32 -0.38
CA GLU A 78 -3.25 -10.69 0.35
C GLU A 78 -4.51 -10.06 -0.27
N ARG A 79 -4.48 -8.74 -0.49
CA ARG A 79 -5.57 -7.99 -1.12
C ARG A 79 -5.90 -8.52 -2.52
N VAL A 80 -4.88 -8.83 -3.33
CA VAL A 80 -5.10 -9.37 -4.69
C VAL A 80 -5.71 -10.76 -4.62
N ARG A 81 -5.24 -11.63 -3.71
CA ARG A 81 -5.82 -12.97 -3.53
C ARG A 81 -7.29 -12.92 -3.12
N GLU A 82 -7.64 -12.06 -2.16
CA GLU A 82 -9.03 -11.84 -1.74
C GLU A 82 -9.89 -11.34 -2.92
N ALA A 83 -9.38 -10.37 -3.67
CA ALA A 83 -10.08 -9.81 -4.83
C ALA A 83 -10.30 -10.85 -5.94
N LEU A 84 -9.31 -11.71 -6.22
CA LEU A 84 -9.43 -12.78 -7.21
C LEU A 84 -10.38 -13.90 -6.75
N ALA A 85 -10.37 -14.23 -5.45
CA ALA A 85 -11.29 -15.21 -4.87
C ALA A 85 -12.75 -14.72 -4.88
N ALA A 86 -12.97 -13.40 -4.80
CA ALA A 86 -14.28 -12.78 -4.85
C ALA A 86 -14.87 -12.67 -6.27
N LEU A 87 -14.11 -12.98 -7.32
CA LEU A 87 -14.63 -12.92 -8.69
C LEU A 87 -15.80 -13.92 -8.87
N PRO A 88 -16.90 -13.51 -9.53
CA PRO A 88 -17.99 -14.41 -9.85
C PRO A 88 -17.53 -15.47 -10.85
N ARG A 89 -18.14 -16.65 -10.78
CA ARG A 89 -17.97 -17.67 -11.82
C ARG A 89 -18.83 -17.29 -13.03
N VAL A 90 -18.26 -17.39 -14.22
CA VAL A 90 -18.91 -17.02 -15.47
C VAL A 90 -18.74 -18.13 -16.50
N GLN A 91 -19.76 -18.31 -17.34
CA GLN A 91 -19.73 -19.22 -18.47
C GLN A 91 -19.78 -18.41 -19.75
N VAL A 92 -18.61 -18.02 -20.22
CA VAL A 92 -18.47 -17.26 -21.47
C VAL A 92 -17.49 -17.96 -22.38
N ARG A 93 -17.83 -18.03 -23.67
CA ARG A 93 -16.92 -18.45 -24.73
C ARG A 93 -16.56 -17.23 -25.54
N ILE A 94 -15.30 -16.83 -25.49
CA ILE A 94 -14.79 -15.67 -26.21
C ILE A 94 -13.93 -16.19 -27.36
N PRO A 95 -14.30 -15.97 -28.63
CA PRO A 95 -13.46 -16.31 -29.77
C PRO A 95 -12.08 -15.64 -29.66
N HIS A 96 -11.05 -16.37 -30.07
CA HIS A 96 -9.66 -15.87 -30.07
C HIS A 96 -9.14 -15.38 -28.70
N SER A 97 -9.76 -15.82 -27.59
CA SER A 97 -9.25 -15.48 -26.27
C SER A 97 -7.85 -16.06 -26.05
N SER A 98 -7.06 -15.31 -25.30
CA SER A 98 -5.68 -15.62 -24.94
C SER A 98 -5.46 -15.27 -23.48
N ASN A 99 -4.37 -15.76 -22.89
CA ASN A 99 -3.98 -15.33 -21.54
C ASN A 99 -3.62 -13.84 -21.46
N GLU A 100 -3.36 -13.20 -22.62
CA GLU A 100 -3.16 -11.76 -22.69
C GLU A 100 -4.48 -11.01 -22.47
N THR A 101 -5.62 -11.53 -22.94
CA THR A 101 -6.93 -10.87 -22.84
C THR A 101 -7.74 -11.30 -21.62
N VAL A 102 -7.65 -12.58 -21.25
CA VAL A 102 -8.41 -13.18 -20.14
C VAL A 102 -7.54 -14.16 -19.38
N ILE A 103 -7.45 -13.98 -18.06
CA ILE A 103 -6.78 -14.91 -17.16
C ILE A 103 -7.82 -15.78 -16.47
N VAL A 104 -7.70 -17.11 -16.61
CA VAL A 104 -8.50 -18.05 -15.83
C VAL A 104 -7.88 -18.19 -14.44
N VAL A 105 -8.66 -17.87 -13.40
CA VAL A 105 -8.23 -17.95 -12.01
C VAL A 105 -8.53 -19.37 -11.50
N PRO A 106 -7.50 -20.15 -11.11
CA PRO A 106 -7.72 -21.51 -10.62
C PRO A 106 -8.45 -21.50 -9.27
N ASP A 107 -9.30 -22.49 -9.07
CA ASP A 107 -9.91 -22.71 -7.76
C ASP A 107 -8.88 -23.20 -6.73
N PRO A 108 -9.07 -22.87 -5.43
CA PRO A 108 -8.24 -23.40 -4.37
C PRO A 108 -8.24 -24.95 -4.38
N PRO A 109 -7.07 -25.59 -4.21
CA PRO A 109 -7.00 -27.05 -4.18
C PRO A 109 -7.86 -27.62 -3.04
N GLY A 110 -8.63 -28.68 -3.36
CA GLY A 110 -9.48 -29.37 -2.39
C GLY A 110 -10.89 -28.77 -2.21
N GLN A 111 -11.23 -27.69 -2.92
CA GLN A 111 -12.58 -27.14 -2.88
C GLN A 111 -13.48 -27.85 -3.91
N ARG A 112 -14.60 -28.45 -3.47
CA ARG A 112 -15.63 -28.94 -4.39
C ARG A 112 -16.33 -27.74 -4.99
N VAL A 113 -16.32 -27.65 -6.31
CA VAL A 113 -17.01 -26.63 -7.07
C VAL A 113 -18.38 -27.17 -7.45
N GLU A 114 -19.43 -26.59 -6.89
CA GLU A 114 -20.83 -26.95 -7.22
C GLU A 114 -21.40 -26.05 -8.32
N GLU A 115 -20.91 -24.82 -8.44
CA GLU A 115 -21.36 -23.85 -9.43
C GLU A 115 -20.66 -24.02 -10.79
N PRO A 116 -21.40 -24.09 -11.90
CA PRO A 116 -20.82 -24.29 -13.21
C PRO A 116 -20.18 -22.99 -13.75
N GLY A 117 -19.00 -23.09 -14.36
CA GLY A 117 -18.23 -21.97 -14.90
C GLY A 117 -16.86 -21.78 -14.24
N ALA A 118 -16.13 -20.75 -14.64
CA ALA A 118 -14.81 -20.43 -14.12
C ALA A 118 -14.73 -18.98 -13.65
N ARG A 119 -13.85 -18.72 -12.68
CA ARG A 119 -13.46 -17.35 -12.35
C ARG A 119 -12.52 -16.85 -13.43
N MET A 120 -12.91 -15.77 -14.09
CA MET A 120 -12.14 -15.19 -15.18
C MET A 120 -11.87 -13.72 -14.89
N LEU A 121 -10.63 -13.31 -15.10
CA LEU A 121 -10.17 -11.93 -14.95
C LEU A 121 -9.91 -11.36 -16.35
N LEU A 122 -10.71 -10.39 -16.78
CA LEU A 122 -10.38 -9.54 -17.92
C LEU A 122 -9.14 -8.71 -17.59
N THR A 123 -8.18 -8.68 -18.51
CA THR A 123 -6.93 -7.92 -18.36
C THR A 123 -7.06 -6.50 -18.90
N PRO A 124 -6.08 -5.62 -18.63
CA PRO A 124 -6.00 -4.31 -19.29
C PRO A 124 -5.96 -4.43 -20.83
N GLU A 125 -5.25 -5.42 -21.37
CA GLU A 125 -5.20 -5.73 -22.80
C GLU A 125 -6.57 -6.19 -23.33
N GLY A 126 -7.27 -7.06 -22.59
CA GLY A 126 -8.64 -7.47 -22.92
C GLY A 126 -9.62 -6.30 -22.91
N THR A 127 -9.41 -5.31 -22.04
CA THR A 127 -10.18 -4.06 -22.01
C THR A 127 -9.94 -3.23 -23.27
N VAL A 128 -8.69 -3.14 -23.75
CA VAL A 128 -8.35 -2.49 -25.02
C VAL A 128 -8.98 -3.21 -26.20
N VAL A 129 -8.87 -4.55 -26.25
CA VAL A 129 -9.55 -5.37 -27.28
C VAL A 129 -11.05 -5.08 -27.28
N LEU A 130 -11.70 -5.15 -26.12
CA LEU A 130 -13.13 -4.89 -26.00
C LEU A 130 -13.48 -3.51 -26.57
N HIS A 131 -12.72 -2.47 -26.20
CA HIS A 131 -12.94 -1.11 -26.70
C HIS A 131 -12.83 -1.00 -28.23
N CYS A 132 -11.77 -1.56 -28.81
CA CYS A 132 -11.56 -1.52 -30.27
C CYS A 132 -12.63 -2.30 -31.02
N VAL A 133 -13.00 -3.50 -30.55
CA VAL A 133 -14.03 -4.34 -31.20
C VAL A 133 -15.42 -3.73 -31.02
N GLU A 134 -15.76 -3.15 -29.86
CA GLU A 134 -17.02 -2.42 -29.64
C GLU A 134 -17.21 -1.30 -30.66
N ARG A 135 -16.15 -0.49 -30.89
CA ARG A 135 -16.18 0.60 -31.89
C ARG A 135 -16.34 0.08 -33.31
N ALA A 136 -15.61 -0.98 -33.67
CA ALA A 136 -15.71 -1.58 -35.00
C ALA A 136 -17.11 -2.17 -35.25
N VAL A 137 -17.70 -2.85 -34.27
CA VAL A 137 -19.09 -3.35 -34.34
C VAL A 137 -20.08 -2.20 -34.45
N GLN A 138 -19.88 -1.10 -33.71
CA GLN A 138 -20.74 0.07 -33.80
C GLN A 138 -20.69 0.71 -35.19
N ALA A 139 -19.49 0.89 -35.76
CA ALA A 139 -19.31 1.41 -37.11
C ALA A 139 -19.95 0.50 -38.17
N ALA A 140 -19.77 -0.81 -38.06
CA ALA A 140 -20.40 -1.79 -38.97
C ALA A 140 -21.93 -1.75 -38.90
N ARG A 141 -22.51 -1.58 -37.70
CA ARG A 141 -23.96 -1.40 -37.53
C ARG A 141 -24.47 -0.12 -38.17
N GLN A 142 -23.72 0.97 -38.08
CA GLN A 142 -24.06 2.24 -38.74
C GLN A 142 -23.98 2.15 -40.26
N ALA A 143 -23.13 1.27 -40.78
CA ALA A 143 -22.99 0.97 -42.21
C ALA A 143 -23.94 -0.14 -42.70
N GLU A 144 -24.87 -0.62 -41.87
CA GLU A 144 -25.82 -1.69 -42.18
C GLU A 144 -25.18 -3.02 -42.65
N ALA A 145 -23.97 -3.33 -42.16
CA ALA A 145 -23.26 -4.56 -42.49
C ALA A 145 -24.06 -5.81 -42.07
N LEU A 146 -24.08 -6.83 -42.93
CA LEU A 146 -24.81 -8.08 -42.68
C LEU A 146 -24.07 -9.00 -41.69
N PRO A 147 -24.80 -9.92 -41.01
CA PRO A 147 -24.19 -10.96 -40.20
C PRO A 147 -23.21 -11.82 -41.02
N GLY A 148 -22.00 -12.04 -40.49
CA GLY A 148 -20.93 -12.80 -41.15
C GLY A 148 -19.99 -11.97 -42.02
N GLU A 149 -20.31 -10.70 -42.32
CA GLU A 149 -19.44 -9.84 -43.11
C GLU A 149 -18.13 -9.48 -42.37
N PRO A 150 -17.04 -9.25 -43.12
CA PRO A 150 -15.76 -8.87 -42.53
C PRO A 150 -15.82 -7.46 -41.90
N ILE A 151 -15.34 -7.34 -40.67
CA ILE A 151 -15.12 -6.11 -39.94
C ILE A 151 -13.61 -5.96 -39.71
N GLN A 152 -13.06 -4.82 -40.13
CA GLN A 152 -11.68 -4.44 -39.89
C GLN A 152 -11.61 -3.51 -38.67
N LEU A 153 -10.71 -3.80 -37.73
CA LEU A 153 -10.38 -2.87 -36.66
C LEU A 153 -9.66 -1.66 -37.24
N ASP A 154 -10.15 -0.46 -36.91
CA ASP A 154 -9.56 0.79 -37.37
C ASP A 154 -8.13 0.95 -36.78
N PRO A 155 -7.10 1.18 -37.63
CA PRO A 155 -5.73 1.36 -37.15
C PRO A 155 -5.56 2.56 -36.22
N GLY A 156 -6.28 3.66 -36.45
CA GLY A 156 -6.21 4.87 -35.65
C GLY A 156 -6.78 4.66 -34.24
N ASP A 157 -7.96 4.06 -34.14
CA ASP A 157 -8.58 3.68 -32.88
C ASP A 157 -7.71 2.67 -32.10
N THR A 158 -7.13 1.70 -32.81
CA THR A 158 -6.21 0.72 -32.22
C THR A 158 -4.96 1.39 -31.66
N GLN A 159 -4.33 2.28 -32.42
CA GLN A 159 -3.16 3.03 -31.98
C GLN A 159 -3.47 3.92 -30.78
N ALA A 160 -4.58 4.65 -30.79
CA ALA A 160 -5.01 5.49 -29.68
C ALA A 160 -5.27 4.68 -28.39
N ALA A 161 -5.88 3.51 -28.52
CA ALA A 161 -6.14 2.62 -27.38
C ALA A 161 -4.83 2.04 -26.81
N LEU A 162 -3.87 1.65 -27.66
CA LEU A 162 -2.54 1.19 -27.24
C LEU A 162 -1.75 2.28 -26.52
N LEU A 163 -1.81 3.53 -26.98
CA LEU A 163 -1.18 4.66 -26.29
C LEU A 163 -1.81 4.86 -24.90
N THR A 164 -3.14 4.78 -24.80
CA THR A 164 -3.85 4.89 -23.51
C THR A 164 -3.42 3.78 -22.53
N LEU A 165 -3.29 2.54 -23.02
CA LEU A 165 -2.79 1.41 -22.21
C LEU A 165 -1.33 1.62 -21.77
N ALA A 166 -0.47 2.05 -22.68
CA ALA A 166 0.93 2.33 -22.38
C ALA A 166 1.07 3.41 -21.30
N ASP A 167 0.25 4.47 -21.36
CA ASP A 167 0.24 5.53 -20.34
C ASP A 167 -0.31 5.05 -18.99
N ALA A 168 -1.30 4.16 -18.98
CA ALA A 168 -1.77 3.50 -17.76
C ALA A 168 -0.63 2.69 -17.10
N TYR A 169 0.07 1.85 -17.86
CA TYR A 169 1.19 1.07 -17.34
C TYR A 169 2.37 1.93 -16.86
N ARG A 170 2.71 2.99 -17.60
CA ARG A 170 3.72 3.97 -17.18
C ARG A 170 3.33 4.62 -15.87
N SER A 171 2.08 5.04 -15.72
CA SER A 171 1.56 5.66 -14.49
C SER A 171 1.67 4.72 -13.29
N TRP A 172 1.21 3.47 -13.43
CA TRP A 172 1.25 2.48 -12.34
C TRP A 172 2.68 2.14 -11.93
N THR A 173 3.58 1.98 -12.90
CA THR A 173 4.99 1.69 -12.64
C THR A 173 5.71 2.88 -12.00
N ARG A 174 5.49 4.10 -12.51
CA ARG A 174 6.08 5.33 -11.96
C ARG A 174 5.63 5.60 -10.54
N GLN A 175 4.41 5.21 -10.15
CA GLN A 175 3.97 5.39 -8.78
C GLN A 175 4.87 4.65 -7.78
N ARG A 176 5.33 3.44 -8.09
CA ARG A 176 6.25 2.71 -7.21
C ARG A 176 7.55 3.49 -7.03
N VAL A 177 8.10 4.00 -8.12
CA VAL A 177 9.30 4.84 -8.11
C VAL A 177 9.05 6.11 -7.31
N ASN A 178 7.92 6.79 -7.51
CA ASN A 178 7.55 8.00 -6.78
C ASN A 178 7.35 7.75 -5.28
N GLN A 179 6.83 6.58 -4.88
CA GLN A 179 6.74 6.21 -3.47
C GLN A 179 8.11 6.04 -2.85
N VAL A 180 9.05 5.41 -3.56
CA VAL A 180 10.44 5.26 -3.11
C VAL A 180 11.14 6.61 -3.06
N ILE A 181 11.01 7.43 -4.11
CA ILE A 181 11.53 8.80 -4.15
C ILE A 181 10.95 9.58 -2.98
N ALA A 182 9.64 9.57 -2.75
CA ALA A 182 9.03 10.24 -1.62
C ALA A 182 9.63 9.78 -0.28
N LEU A 183 9.89 8.48 -0.09
CA LEU A 183 10.58 7.99 1.11
C LEU A 183 12.02 8.53 1.24
N LEU A 184 12.70 8.74 0.12
CA LEU A 184 14.07 9.27 0.07
C LEU A 184 14.14 10.80 0.14
N THR A 185 13.12 11.51 -0.35
CA THR A 185 13.13 12.96 -0.57
C THR A 185 12.18 13.74 0.33
N THR A 186 11.21 13.10 1.00
CA THR A 186 10.45 13.83 2.03
C THR A 186 11.37 14.07 3.22
N GLU A 187 11.53 15.36 3.56
CA GLU A 187 11.81 15.76 4.94
C GLU A 187 10.96 14.89 5.88
N PRO A 188 11.51 14.34 6.98
CA PRO A 188 10.83 13.34 7.77
C PRO A 188 9.50 13.92 8.26
N SER A 189 8.40 13.53 7.62
CA SER A 189 7.07 13.85 8.11
C SER A 189 7.02 13.36 9.55
N THR A 190 6.43 14.16 10.44
CA THR A 190 6.29 13.80 11.85
C THR A 190 5.80 12.36 12.00
N LEU A 191 6.40 11.63 12.93
CA LEU A 191 5.93 10.33 13.38
C LEU A 191 4.46 10.44 13.76
N ARG A 192 3.69 9.40 13.45
CA ARG A 192 2.36 9.32 14.04
C ARG A 192 2.49 9.31 15.57
N PRO A 193 1.58 9.98 16.31
CA PRO A 193 1.70 10.15 17.77
C PRO A 193 1.97 8.85 18.54
N ALA A 194 1.37 7.75 18.11
CA ALA A 194 1.57 6.44 18.72
C ALA A 194 2.96 5.84 18.47
N ALA A 195 3.54 6.07 17.28
CA ALA A 195 4.92 5.68 16.98
C ALA A 195 5.92 6.55 17.76
N ALA A 196 5.67 7.86 17.86
CA ALA A 196 6.45 8.77 18.70
C ALA A 196 6.41 8.34 20.19
N GLY A 197 5.23 7.98 20.70
CA GLY A 197 5.07 7.45 22.05
C GLY A 197 5.81 6.13 22.25
N LEU A 198 5.77 5.22 21.28
CA LEU A 198 6.52 3.96 21.36
C LEU A 198 8.04 4.23 21.41
N LEU A 199 8.55 5.13 20.58
CA LEU A 199 9.96 5.51 20.59
C LEU A 199 10.37 6.13 21.94
N LEU A 200 9.54 7.01 22.48
CA LEU A 200 9.74 7.59 23.81
C LEU A 200 9.88 6.48 24.87
N VAL A 201 8.99 5.49 24.88
CA VAL A 201 9.03 4.42 25.89
C VAL A 201 10.27 3.54 25.75
N LEU A 202 10.69 3.22 24.52
CA LEU A 202 11.94 2.46 24.29
C LEU A 202 13.16 3.21 24.82
N LEU A 203 13.20 4.54 24.64
CA LEU A 203 14.26 5.41 25.17
C LEU A 203 14.20 5.52 26.70
N LEU A 204 13.01 5.67 27.29
CA LEU A 204 12.80 5.76 28.73
C LEU A 204 13.24 4.48 29.45
N ASN A 205 12.79 3.33 28.96
CA ASN A 205 13.15 2.02 29.49
C ASN A 205 14.55 1.56 29.04
N ARG A 206 15.30 2.40 28.32
CA ARG A 206 16.67 2.11 27.87
C ARG A 206 16.80 0.79 27.11
N ASN A 207 15.84 0.47 26.26
CA ASN A 207 15.94 -0.63 25.30
C ASN A 207 16.91 -0.26 24.17
N THR A 208 18.17 0.04 24.52
CA THR A 208 19.21 0.65 23.68
C THR A 208 20.47 -0.22 23.56
N SER A 209 20.32 -1.52 23.78
CA SER A 209 21.34 -2.54 23.51
C SER A 209 20.67 -3.91 23.46
N ARG A 210 21.36 -4.91 22.89
CA ARG A 210 20.88 -6.29 22.83
C ARG A 210 20.59 -6.87 24.23
N ASP A 211 21.43 -6.57 25.22
CA ASP A 211 21.24 -7.02 26.61
C ASP A 211 19.99 -6.42 27.28
N ARG A 212 19.50 -5.29 26.76
CA ARG A 212 18.29 -4.61 27.22
C ARG A 212 17.14 -4.74 26.23
N ALA A 213 17.19 -5.73 25.32
CA ALA A 213 16.15 -5.92 24.33
C ALA A 213 14.84 -6.40 24.96
N LEU A 214 13.72 -5.97 24.39
CA LEU A 214 12.42 -6.58 24.68
C LEU A 214 12.35 -7.93 23.95
N PRO A 215 12.27 -9.05 24.67
CA PRO A 215 12.28 -10.37 24.04
C PRO A 215 10.97 -10.63 23.30
N ARG A 216 10.97 -11.60 22.39
CA ARG A 216 9.76 -12.11 21.73
C ARG A 216 9.47 -13.54 22.21
N PRO A 217 8.90 -13.71 23.42
CA PRO A 217 8.66 -15.03 23.97
C PRO A 217 7.66 -15.81 23.11
N LYS A 218 7.85 -17.13 23.01
CA LYS A 218 6.90 -18.04 22.35
C LYS A 218 5.57 -18.14 23.11
N ASP A 219 5.61 -17.91 24.43
CA ASP A 219 4.42 -17.89 25.27
C ASP A 219 3.59 -16.62 25.00
N ARG A 220 2.38 -16.83 24.48
CA ARG A 220 1.42 -15.79 24.13
C ARG A 220 1.05 -14.89 25.31
N ARG A 221 0.91 -15.43 26.53
CA ARG A 221 0.52 -14.63 27.69
C ARG A 221 1.62 -13.65 28.10
N ARG A 222 2.87 -14.13 28.11
CA ARG A 222 4.05 -13.28 28.35
C ARG A 222 4.18 -12.22 27.26
N LEU A 223 3.96 -12.60 25.99
CA LEU A 223 4.00 -11.68 24.86
C LEU A 223 2.97 -10.54 25.02
N GLU A 224 1.71 -10.89 25.32
CA GLU A 224 0.62 -9.91 25.55
C GLU A 224 0.92 -9.02 26.77
N THR A 225 1.53 -9.57 27.82
CA THR A 225 1.91 -8.83 29.03
C THR A 225 3.02 -7.80 28.74
N ILE A 226 4.09 -8.20 28.05
CA ILE A 226 5.18 -7.29 27.64
C ILE A 226 4.62 -6.20 26.73
N SER A 227 3.83 -6.59 25.72
CA SER A 227 3.24 -5.64 24.79
C SER A 227 2.30 -4.66 25.50
N GLY A 228 1.48 -5.10 26.44
CA GLY A 228 0.60 -4.24 27.22
C GLY A 228 1.35 -3.24 28.09
N ALA A 229 2.42 -3.69 28.76
CA ALA A 229 3.26 -2.85 29.62
C ALA A 229 3.99 -1.73 28.86
N ILE A 230 4.32 -1.95 27.58
CA ILE A 230 4.95 -0.94 26.72
C ILE A 230 3.91 -0.10 25.96
N ALA A 231 2.80 -0.70 25.52
CA ALA A 231 1.77 0.01 24.78
C ALA A 231 1.02 1.04 25.62
N GLY A 232 0.75 0.76 26.90
CA GLY A 232 0.04 1.67 27.81
C GLY A 232 0.68 3.07 27.89
N PRO A 233 1.97 3.17 28.26
CA PRO A 233 2.68 4.45 28.32
C PRO A 233 2.76 5.18 26.96
N ALA A 234 3.00 4.44 25.87
CA ALA A 234 3.05 4.99 24.53
C ALA A 234 1.69 5.57 24.08
N LEU A 235 0.58 4.93 24.47
CA LEU A 235 -0.77 5.43 24.21
C LEU A 235 -1.11 6.65 25.06
N ALA A 236 -0.69 6.67 26.33
CA ALA A 236 -0.88 7.83 27.22
C ALA A 236 -0.24 9.08 26.60
N TYR A 237 1.00 8.97 26.11
CA TYR A 237 1.66 10.02 25.34
C TYR A 237 0.82 10.45 24.13
N ALA A 238 0.44 9.49 23.27
CA ALA A 238 -0.24 9.78 22.02
C ALA A 238 -1.61 10.45 22.22
N ARG A 239 -2.39 10.01 23.22
CA ARG A 239 -3.72 10.55 23.54
C ARG A 239 -3.62 11.98 24.04
N THR A 240 -2.72 12.24 24.98
CA THR A 240 -2.52 13.57 25.54
C THR A 240 -1.96 14.54 24.50
N LEU A 241 -0.99 14.11 23.68
CA LEU A 241 -0.42 14.94 22.62
C LEU A 241 -1.47 15.35 21.58
N THR A 242 -2.33 14.41 21.17
CA THR A 242 -3.38 14.67 20.16
C THR A 242 -4.61 15.36 20.74
N GLY A 243 -4.87 15.22 22.04
CA GLY A 243 -6.14 15.60 22.65
C GLY A 243 -7.30 14.69 22.20
N SER A 244 -7.02 13.43 21.82
CA SER A 244 -8.02 12.49 21.31
C SER A 244 -7.79 11.09 21.84
N GLU A 245 -8.87 10.42 22.26
CA GLU A 245 -8.85 9.01 22.66
C GLU A 245 -8.81 8.02 21.50
N ARG A 246 -8.86 8.50 20.24
CA ARG A 246 -8.88 7.64 19.04
C ARG A 246 -7.63 6.76 18.86
N ALA A 247 -6.57 6.97 19.64
CA ALA A 247 -5.41 6.10 19.66
C ALA A 247 -5.76 4.73 20.30
N THR A 248 -5.68 3.67 19.48
CA THR A 248 -6.06 2.30 19.87
C THR A 248 -4.84 1.46 20.26
N ALA A 249 -5.04 0.57 21.23
CA ALA A 249 -4.00 -0.35 21.69
C ALA A 249 -3.48 -1.30 20.60
N THR A 250 -4.33 -1.67 19.64
CA THR A 250 -3.95 -2.50 18.49
C THR A 250 -2.90 -1.85 17.59
N GLY A 251 -2.83 -0.51 17.56
CA GLY A 251 -1.82 0.21 16.78
C GLY A 251 -0.41 0.16 17.38
N VAL A 252 -0.32 -0.05 18.71
CA VAL A 252 0.92 0.01 19.50
C VAL A 252 1.34 -1.37 20.03
N ASP A 253 0.64 -2.42 19.60
CA ASP A 253 1.09 -3.80 19.83
C ASP A 253 2.52 -3.95 19.30
N LEU A 254 3.44 -4.41 20.16
CA LEU A 254 4.86 -4.50 19.82
C LEU A 254 5.15 -5.47 18.68
N TYR A 255 4.30 -6.47 18.45
CA TYR A 255 4.60 -7.56 17.53
C TYR A 255 3.70 -7.57 16.30
N ARG A 256 2.58 -6.86 16.37
CA ARG A 256 1.55 -6.79 15.31
C ARG A 256 1.11 -5.36 14.98
N GLY A 257 1.50 -4.38 15.79
CA GLY A 257 1.11 -2.99 15.64
C GLY A 257 1.89 -2.29 14.54
N TRP A 258 1.23 -1.35 13.87
CA TRP A 258 1.84 -0.57 12.80
C TRP A 258 2.88 0.44 13.33
N ALA A 259 2.81 0.81 14.62
CA ALA A 259 3.74 1.77 15.23
C ALA A 259 5.20 1.29 15.17
N LEU A 260 5.45 0.00 15.47
CA LEU A 260 6.80 -0.55 15.37
C LEU A 260 7.28 -0.57 13.92
N GLY A 261 6.42 -0.97 12.97
CA GLY A 261 6.76 -0.96 11.55
C GLY A 261 7.06 0.45 11.01
N GLU A 262 6.38 1.48 11.53
CA GLU A 262 6.73 2.87 11.22
C GLU A 262 8.11 3.24 11.77
N LEU A 263 8.43 2.87 13.02
CA LEU A 263 9.75 3.13 13.60
C LEU A 263 10.85 2.39 12.85
N THR A 264 10.68 1.11 12.48
CA THR A 264 11.65 0.36 11.69
C THR A 264 11.93 1.03 10.36
N ARG A 265 10.90 1.57 9.70
CA ARG A 265 11.06 2.31 8.45
C ARG A 265 11.80 3.64 8.63
N ARG A 266 11.65 4.29 9.79
CA ARG A 266 12.19 5.63 10.07
C ARG A 266 13.61 5.61 10.64
N LEU A 267 13.91 4.62 11.45
CA LEU A 267 15.22 4.43 12.10
C LEU A 267 16.12 3.48 11.32
N GLY A 268 15.57 2.73 10.36
CA GLY A 268 16.33 1.82 9.51
C GLY A 268 17.12 0.80 10.34
N GLY A 269 18.41 0.68 10.06
CA GLY A 269 19.32 -0.20 10.80
C GLY A 269 19.52 0.16 12.27
N GLY A 270 19.08 1.33 12.73
CA GLY A 270 19.19 1.74 14.13
C GLY A 270 18.16 1.13 15.07
N LEU A 271 17.13 0.43 14.56
CA LEU A 271 16.13 -0.28 15.37
C LEU A 271 16.06 -1.75 14.97
N HIS A 272 16.46 -2.63 15.89
CA HIS A 272 16.39 -4.06 15.75
C HIS A 272 14.99 -4.57 16.13
N THR A 273 14.45 -5.48 15.32
CA THR A 273 13.12 -6.10 15.54
C THR A 273 13.13 -7.60 15.19
N GLY A 274 14.32 -8.20 15.13
CA GLY A 274 14.53 -9.60 14.76
C GLY A 274 13.88 -10.57 15.73
N LEU A 275 13.43 -11.73 15.23
CA LEU A 275 12.79 -12.76 16.06
C LEU A 275 13.70 -13.26 17.19
N ASP A 276 15.00 -13.41 16.91
CA ASP A 276 15.99 -13.95 17.84
C ASP A 276 16.73 -12.85 18.64
N GLU A 277 16.68 -11.60 18.17
CA GLU A 277 17.41 -10.48 18.76
C GLU A 277 16.55 -9.63 19.70
N GLY A 278 15.22 -9.71 19.58
CA GLY A 278 14.28 -8.87 20.32
C GLY A 278 14.15 -7.47 19.71
N ILE A 279 13.53 -6.56 20.48
CA ILE A 279 13.30 -5.16 20.08
C ILE A 279 14.22 -4.25 20.89
N TYR A 280 15.14 -3.55 20.23
CA TYR A 280 16.02 -2.55 20.84
C TYR A 280 16.60 -1.57 19.81
N LEU A 281 17.00 -0.39 20.27
CA LEU A 281 17.75 0.60 19.50
C LEU A 281 19.25 0.27 19.56
N ASP A 282 19.94 0.32 18.43
CA ASP A 282 21.40 0.21 18.41
C ASP A 282 22.01 1.30 19.33
N PRO A 283 22.98 0.99 20.21
CA PRO A 283 23.64 1.98 21.05
C PRO A 283 24.14 3.22 20.29
N ALA A 284 24.68 3.04 19.08
CA ALA A 284 25.15 4.14 18.23
C ALA A 284 24.02 5.01 17.69
N ALA A 285 22.80 4.47 17.63
CA ALA A 285 21.60 5.16 17.16
C ALA A 285 20.78 5.83 18.27
N GLU A 286 21.12 5.67 19.55
CA GLU A 286 20.31 6.19 20.68
C GLU A 286 20.15 7.73 20.60
N ASN A 287 21.25 8.45 20.39
CA ASN A 287 21.22 9.91 20.31
C ASN A 287 20.53 10.41 19.04
N ASP A 288 20.70 9.72 17.90
CA ASP A 288 19.98 10.04 16.67
C ASP A 288 18.47 9.82 16.83
N ALA A 289 18.07 8.73 17.51
CA ALA A 289 16.67 8.44 17.81
C ALA A 289 16.03 9.52 18.71
N LEU A 290 16.75 9.99 19.74
CA LEU A 290 16.28 11.10 20.57
C LEU A 290 16.22 12.42 19.79
N ALA A 291 17.24 12.73 18.98
CA ALA A 291 17.26 13.93 18.15
C ALA A 291 16.12 13.94 17.13
N ARG A 292 15.78 12.78 16.54
CA ARG A 292 14.62 12.62 15.67
C ARG A 292 13.30 12.82 16.40
N LEU A 293 13.17 12.31 17.61
CA LEU A 293 11.95 12.53 18.42
C LEU A 293 11.80 14.00 18.81
N ALA A 294 12.91 14.69 19.12
CA ALA A 294 12.93 16.13 19.35
C ALA A 294 12.58 16.92 18.08
N ASP A 295 13.16 16.58 16.92
CA ASP A 295 12.82 17.20 15.63
C ASP A 295 11.34 16.99 15.29
N ASP A 296 10.82 15.78 15.49
CA ASP A 296 9.39 15.46 15.37
C ASP A 296 8.53 16.39 16.21
N VAL A 297 8.87 16.56 17.49
CA VAL A 297 8.17 17.49 18.39
C VAL A 297 8.22 18.92 17.88
N SER A 298 9.39 19.40 17.44
CA SER A 298 9.57 20.79 16.99
C SER A 298 8.75 21.13 15.76
N ARG A 299 8.55 20.17 14.84
CA ARG A 299 7.75 20.30 13.61
C ARG A 299 6.24 20.20 13.84
N ARG A 300 5.77 19.84 15.04
CA ARG A 300 4.34 19.73 15.32
C ARG A 300 3.66 21.11 15.39
N PRO A 301 2.35 21.18 15.11
CA PRO A 301 1.57 22.41 15.29
C PRO A 301 1.69 22.96 16.71
N ALA A 302 1.62 24.27 16.87
CA ALA A 302 1.78 24.94 18.18
C ALA A 302 0.85 24.38 19.26
N ALA A 303 -0.40 24.05 18.91
CA ALA A 303 -1.36 23.43 19.82
C ALA A 303 -0.92 22.06 20.34
N ALA A 304 -0.24 21.25 19.52
CA ALA A 304 0.31 19.97 19.94
C ALA A 304 1.60 20.16 20.76
N ARG A 305 2.46 21.11 20.39
CA ARG A 305 3.68 21.46 21.16
C ARG A 305 3.34 21.92 22.58
N ALA A 306 2.27 22.70 22.75
CA ALA A 306 1.78 23.13 24.07
C ALA A 306 1.35 21.96 24.98
N ARG A 307 1.09 20.77 24.43
CA ARG A 307 0.69 19.57 25.19
C ARG A 307 1.83 18.59 25.43
N VAL A 308 3.04 18.86 24.93
CA VAL A 308 4.17 17.93 25.02
C VAL A 308 4.53 17.62 26.46
N GLU A 309 4.58 18.64 27.34
CA GLU A 309 4.88 18.44 28.76
C GLU A 309 3.87 17.49 29.41
N ALA A 310 2.57 17.80 29.29
CA ALA A 310 1.51 16.94 29.79
C ALA A 310 1.54 15.53 29.18
N ALA A 311 1.93 15.40 27.91
CA ALA A 311 2.04 14.10 27.24
C ALA A 311 3.21 13.27 27.77
N ILE A 312 4.35 13.90 28.05
CA ILE A 312 5.50 13.24 28.68
C ILE A 312 5.11 12.80 30.10
N ASP A 313 4.51 13.68 30.88
CA ASP A 313 4.13 13.38 32.27
C ASP A 313 3.10 12.23 32.32
N ALA A 314 2.11 12.22 31.42
CA ALA A 314 1.16 11.12 31.30
C ALA A 314 1.83 9.79 30.90
N ALA A 315 2.85 9.84 30.04
CA ALA A 315 3.63 8.65 29.67
C ALA A 315 4.45 8.13 30.85
N LEU A 316 5.06 9.02 31.63
CA LEU A 316 5.85 8.67 32.80
C LEU A 316 4.99 8.09 33.94
N GLU A 317 3.80 8.64 34.16
CA GLU A 317 2.84 8.11 35.12
C GLU A 317 2.41 6.68 34.72
N ALA A 318 2.00 6.51 33.46
CA ALA A 318 1.63 5.19 32.93
C ALA A 318 2.81 4.20 32.97
N TYR A 319 4.03 4.67 32.68
CA TYR A 319 5.24 3.85 32.74
C TYR A 319 5.53 3.42 34.18
N THR A 320 5.40 4.32 35.15
CA THR A 320 5.59 4.04 36.58
C THR A 320 4.60 2.96 37.05
N ALA A 321 3.35 3.01 36.59
CA ALA A 321 2.35 1.98 36.88
C ALA A 321 2.66 0.62 36.21
N ALA A 322 3.25 0.62 35.01
CA ALA A 322 3.64 -0.59 34.28
C ALA A 322 4.97 -1.20 34.75
N ARG A 323 5.83 -0.40 35.41
CA ARG A 323 7.19 -0.78 35.82
C ARG A 323 7.26 -2.04 36.69
N PRO A 324 6.37 -2.29 37.67
CA PRO A 324 6.40 -3.54 38.45
C PRO A 324 6.26 -4.79 37.58
N VAL A 325 5.45 -4.73 36.52
CA VAL A 325 5.28 -5.83 35.57
C VAL A 325 6.57 -6.07 34.78
N LEU A 326 7.18 -5.00 34.26
CA LEU A 326 8.46 -5.10 33.55
C LEU A 326 9.58 -5.60 34.47
N ALA A 327 9.65 -5.11 35.70
CA ALA A 327 10.64 -5.53 36.69
C ALA A 327 10.49 -7.01 37.05
N GLY A 328 9.25 -7.50 37.22
CA GLY A 328 8.98 -8.93 37.45
C GLY A 328 9.41 -9.85 36.30
N LEU A 329 9.59 -9.28 35.10
CA LEU A 329 10.13 -9.97 33.93
C LEU A 329 11.62 -9.68 33.67
N ALA A 330 12.29 -8.95 34.57
CA ALA A 330 13.65 -8.43 34.42
C ALA A 330 13.85 -7.52 33.19
N LEU A 331 12.81 -6.75 32.80
CA LEU A 331 12.78 -5.87 31.63
C LEU A 331 12.68 -4.37 31.96
N ALA A 332 12.80 -3.99 33.24
CA ALA A 332 12.81 -2.59 33.68
C ALA A 332 14.25 -2.07 33.76
N TYR A 333 14.66 -1.24 32.80
CA TYR A 333 16.04 -0.73 32.72
C TYR A 333 16.16 0.79 32.81
N ASP A 334 15.08 1.47 33.21
CA ASP A 334 15.06 2.93 33.37
C ASP A 334 16.14 3.45 34.33
N ARG A 335 16.57 4.68 34.08
CA ARG A 335 17.46 5.44 34.97
C ARG A 335 16.94 6.87 35.08
N PRO A 336 16.81 7.45 36.30
CA PRO A 336 16.30 8.80 36.48
C PRO A 336 17.03 9.87 35.67
N SER A 337 18.36 9.80 35.60
CA SER A 337 19.16 10.75 34.82
C SER A 337 18.88 10.69 33.32
N ASN A 338 18.63 9.49 32.78
CA ASN A 338 18.25 9.32 31.37
C ASN A 338 16.84 9.85 31.11
N THR A 339 15.89 9.55 32.00
CA THR A 339 14.52 10.07 31.91
C THR A 339 14.51 11.59 31.91
N GLN A 340 15.28 12.21 32.81
CA GLN A 340 15.40 13.67 32.88
C GLN A 340 15.99 14.25 31.59
N ARG A 341 17.10 13.68 31.09
CA ARG A 341 17.71 14.07 29.81
C ARG A 341 16.73 14.02 28.64
N ILE A 342 15.95 12.95 28.53
CA ILE A 342 14.93 12.80 27.47
C ILE A 342 13.84 13.86 27.64
N ARG A 343 13.33 14.07 28.86
CA ARG A 343 12.31 15.09 29.17
C ARG A 343 12.78 16.47 28.75
N ASP A 344 13.99 16.87 29.16
CA ASP A 344 14.53 18.19 28.88
C ASP A 344 14.72 18.42 27.37
N ALA A 345 15.28 17.44 26.65
CA ALA A 345 15.45 17.51 25.20
C ALA A 345 14.12 17.72 24.44
N LEU A 346 13.05 17.03 24.86
CA LEU A 346 11.74 17.17 24.22
C LEU A 346 11.02 18.48 24.59
N LEU A 347 11.18 18.96 25.84
CA LEU A 347 10.63 20.23 26.27
C LEU A 347 11.31 21.42 25.58
N ASP A 348 12.63 21.37 25.40
CA ASP A 348 13.36 22.40 24.67
C ASP A 348 12.97 22.42 23.19
N ALA A 349 12.81 21.25 22.57
CA ALA A 349 12.28 21.14 21.20
C ALA A 349 10.86 21.71 21.06
N ALA A 350 9.98 21.45 22.04
CA ALA A 350 8.61 22.01 22.04
C ALA A 350 8.61 23.54 22.11
N ARG A 351 9.54 24.11 22.89
CA ARG A 351 9.77 25.56 23.02
C ARG A 351 10.46 26.18 21.80
N GLY A 352 10.96 25.37 20.86
CA GLY A 352 11.69 25.83 19.68
C GLY A 352 13.15 26.19 19.94
N ARG A 353 13.72 25.73 21.06
CA ARG A 353 15.16 25.84 21.33
C ARG A 353 15.86 24.71 20.58
N LYS A 354 16.84 25.04 19.73
CA LYS A 354 17.70 24.02 19.12
C LYS A 354 18.70 23.52 20.17
N PRO A 355 19.00 22.21 20.21
CA PRO A 355 20.05 21.70 21.08
C PRO A 355 21.38 22.36 20.69
N GLU A 356 22.11 22.88 21.69
CA GLU A 356 23.51 23.23 21.51
C GLU A 356 24.25 21.96 21.11
N LYS A 357 24.96 22.00 19.97
CA LYS A 357 25.82 20.88 19.59
C LYS A 357 26.99 20.88 20.57
N GLU A 358 27.05 19.90 21.44
CA GLU A 358 28.28 19.57 22.16
C GLU A 358 29.29 19.07 21.10
N GLU A 359 30.42 19.79 20.98
CA GLU A 359 31.55 19.50 20.08
C GLU A 359 32.40 18.31 20.57
#